data_AF-A0A3D6DDW2-F1
#
_entry.id   AF-A0A3D6DDW2-F1
#
_cell.length_a   1.000
_cell.length_b   1.000
_cell.length_c   1.000
_cell.angle_alpha   90.00
_cell.angle_beta   90.00
_cell.angle_gamma   90.00
#
_symmetry.space_group_name_H-M   'P 1'
#
loop_
_entity.id
_entity.type
_entity.pdbx_description
1 polymer ?
#
loop_
_entity_poly.entity_id
_entity_poly.type
_entity_poly.pdbx_seq_one_letter_code
_entity_poly.pdbx_strand_id
1 'polypeptide(L)'
;MNHRRAGFTLIEVLLVLSIIAALMVIVFGEYQRFVQRAVATRVAMDMKTLRTAVYSYWVDNYDFPKAGMDVYDPGTDDDYGFRWGVEDDGSPGWNGPYLRKSPLQGPYGVVYRYWKSYVSGTFRDGAGGTIEVDNVKVAAVTISNFKSQQLRDLVDEHLRKLGLGISYVGYGGMTDKYYITLVLWYEE
;
A
#
# COMPACT_ATOMS: atom_id res chain seq x y z
N MET A 1 42.62 36.23 -40.35
CA MET A 1 43.08 35.45 -39.18
C MET A 1 42.21 34.20 -39.10
N ASN A 2 42.74 33.03 -39.49
CA ASN A 2 41.95 31.79 -39.53
C ASN A 2 42.07 31.06 -38.19
N HIS A 3 41.01 31.07 -37.38
CA HIS A 3 40.91 30.26 -36.19
C HIS A 3 40.76 28.79 -36.58
N ARG A 4 41.83 27.99 -36.38
CA ARG A 4 41.74 26.53 -36.48
C ARG A 4 40.79 26.05 -35.41
N ARG A 5 39.59 25.60 -35.80
CA ARG A 5 38.68 24.87 -34.91
C ARG A 5 39.34 23.51 -34.60
N ALA A 6 39.81 23.34 -33.38
CA ALA A 6 40.20 22.03 -32.88
C ALA A 6 38.92 21.17 -32.76
N GLY A 7 38.84 20.08 -33.51
CA GLY A 7 37.76 19.10 -33.41
C GLY A 7 38.01 18.12 -32.28
N PHE A 8 36.93 17.56 -31.73
CA PHE A 8 36.96 16.50 -30.71
C PHE A 8 37.82 15.30 -31.16
N THR A 9 38.65 14.78 -30.26
CA THR A 9 39.42 13.58 -30.52
C THR A 9 38.60 12.31 -30.23
N LEU A 10 38.89 11.22 -30.95
CA LEU A 10 38.26 9.92 -30.69
C LEU A 10 38.53 9.43 -29.26
N ILE A 11 39.72 9.72 -28.74
CA ILE A 11 40.11 9.34 -27.37
C ILE A 11 39.33 10.11 -26.31
N GLU A 12 39.01 11.39 -26.54
CA GLU A 12 38.13 12.16 -25.63
C GLU A 12 36.73 11.56 -25.55
N VAL A 13 36.14 11.21 -26.70
CA VAL A 13 34.80 10.61 -26.71
C VAL A 13 34.82 9.23 -26.04
N LEU A 14 35.86 8.42 -26.27
CA LEU A 14 36.00 7.11 -25.63
C LEU A 14 36.18 7.21 -24.11
N LEU A 15 37.02 8.13 -23.63
CA LEU A 15 37.23 8.35 -22.20
C LEU A 15 35.92 8.82 -21.53
N VAL A 16 35.21 9.76 -22.15
CA VAL A 16 33.93 10.26 -21.63
C VAL A 16 32.89 9.15 -21.55
N LEU A 17 32.73 8.34 -22.60
CA LEU A 17 31.80 7.21 -22.59
C LEU A 17 32.17 6.16 -21.53
N SER A 18 33.46 5.89 -21.32
CA SER A 18 33.90 4.97 -20.26
C SER A 18 33.56 5.47 -18.86
N ILE A 19 33.70 6.77 -18.61
CA ILE A 19 33.35 7.37 -17.31
C ILE A 19 31.84 7.35 -17.12
N ILE A 20 31.05 7.70 -18.15
CA ILE A 20 29.58 7.64 -18.09
C ILE A 20 29.09 6.20 -17.81
N ALA A 21 29.67 5.20 -18.49
CA ALA A 21 29.33 3.79 -18.26
C ALA A 21 29.65 3.36 -16.82
N ALA A 22 30.81 3.75 -16.29
CA ALA A 22 31.18 3.47 -14.91
C ALA A 22 30.21 4.12 -13.89
N LEU A 23 29.80 5.37 -14.13
CA LEU A 23 28.83 6.06 -13.28
C LEU A 23 27.45 5.40 -13.32
N MET A 24 26.98 4.97 -14.50
CA MET A 24 25.68 4.31 -14.68
C MET A 24 25.55 3.02 -13.87
N VAL A 25 26.62 2.21 -13.79
CA VAL A 25 26.62 0.97 -13.00
C VAL A 25 26.37 1.24 -11.52
N ILE A 26 27.00 2.27 -10.94
CA ILE A 26 26.83 2.62 -9.52
C ILE A 26 25.41 3.15 -9.26
N VAL A 27 24.92 4.05 -10.12
CA VAL A 27 23.62 4.70 -9.96
C VAL A 27 22.46 3.71 -10.03
N PHE A 28 22.52 2.73 -10.93
CA PHE A 28 21.41 1.81 -11.14
C PHE A 28 21.07 0.96 -9.91
N GLY A 29 22.08 0.49 -9.17
CA GLY A 29 21.89 -0.32 -7.97
C GLY A 29 21.19 0.44 -6.84
N GLU A 30 21.59 1.69 -6.61
CA GLU A 30 21.01 2.53 -5.55
C GLU A 30 19.61 3.03 -5.91
N TYR A 31 19.35 3.28 -7.19
CA TYR A 31 18.05 3.71 -7.69
C TYR A 31 16.92 2.75 -7.28
N GLN A 32 17.13 1.44 -7.41
CA GLN A 32 16.11 0.44 -7.04
C GLN A 32 15.77 0.50 -5.55
N ARG A 33 16.76 0.67 -4.68
CA ARG A 33 16.55 0.79 -3.22
C ARG A 33 15.77 2.05 -2.87
N PHE A 34 16.11 3.17 -3.52
CA PHE A 34 15.38 4.42 -3.36
C PHE A 34 13.91 4.28 -3.77
N VAL A 35 13.63 3.67 -4.93
CA VAL A 35 12.26 3.41 -5.40
C VAL A 35 11.50 2.55 -4.39
N GLN A 36 12.08 1.45 -3.91
CA GLN A 36 11.42 0.57 -2.93
C GLN A 36 11.06 1.31 -1.63
N ARG A 37 11.96 2.17 -1.13
CA ARG A 37 11.67 3.02 0.04
C ARG A 37 10.56 4.03 -0.24
N ALA A 38 10.59 4.69 -1.39
CA ALA A 38 9.54 5.62 -1.79
C ALA A 38 8.17 4.94 -1.90
N VAL A 39 8.13 3.71 -2.42
CA VAL A 39 6.92 2.86 -2.45
C VAL A 39 6.43 2.58 -1.03
N ALA A 40 7.30 2.14 -0.11
CA ALA A 40 6.92 1.88 1.27
C ALA A 40 6.33 3.12 1.97
N THR A 41 7.00 4.27 1.83
CA THR A 41 6.51 5.54 2.38
C THR A 41 5.17 5.95 1.78
N ARG A 42 5.00 5.81 0.47
CA ARG A 42 3.74 6.17 -0.18
C ARG A 42 2.59 5.26 0.26
N VAL A 43 2.81 3.95 0.31
CA VAL A 43 1.82 2.99 0.81
C VAL A 43 1.43 3.34 2.25
N ALA A 44 2.39 3.67 3.12
CA ALA A 44 2.08 4.05 4.49
C ALA A 44 1.23 5.34 4.59
N MET A 45 1.49 6.35 3.76
CA MET A 45 0.66 7.55 3.70
C MET A 45 -0.78 7.23 3.22
N ASP A 46 -0.89 6.36 2.22
CA ASP A 46 -2.20 5.91 1.71
C ASP A 46 -2.95 5.13 2.81
N MET A 47 -2.28 4.24 3.55
CA MET A 47 -2.88 3.50 4.68
C MET A 47 -3.30 4.42 5.84
N LYS A 48 -2.51 5.46 6.15
CA LYS A 48 -2.89 6.46 7.15
C LYS A 48 -4.17 7.19 6.75
N THR A 49 -4.28 7.56 5.47
CA THR A 49 -5.48 8.22 4.93
C THR A 49 -6.70 7.30 5.03
N LEU A 50 -6.54 6.02 4.64
CA LEU A 50 -7.61 5.02 4.75
C LEU A 50 -8.03 4.77 6.19
N ARG A 51 -7.08 4.68 7.12
CA ARG A 51 -7.40 4.50 8.55
C ARG A 51 -8.23 5.66 9.09
N THR A 52 -7.85 6.90 8.78
CA THR A 52 -8.64 8.08 9.17
C THR A 52 -10.04 8.04 8.57
N ALA A 53 -10.18 7.68 7.29
CA ALA A 53 -11.49 7.59 6.65
C ALA A 53 -12.40 6.53 7.28
N VAL A 54 -11.87 5.34 7.54
CA VAL A 54 -12.59 4.26 8.21
C VAL A 54 -13.01 4.68 9.62
N TYR A 55 -12.11 5.32 10.37
CA TYR A 55 -12.41 5.79 11.71
C TYR A 55 -13.49 6.88 11.72
N SER A 56 -13.42 7.85 10.80
CA SER A 56 -14.46 8.89 10.67
C SER A 56 -15.81 8.30 10.33
N TYR A 57 -15.87 7.36 9.38
CA TYR A 57 -17.12 6.65 9.07
C TYR A 57 -17.67 5.92 10.30
N TRP A 58 -16.81 5.25 11.07
CA TRP A 58 -17.20 4.54 12.28
C TRP A 58 -17.76 5.47 13.36
N VAL A 59 -17.17 6.66 13.55
CA VAL A 59 -17.68 7.65 14.50
C VAL A 59 -19.10 8.09 14.16
N ASP A 60 -19.42 8.22 12.87
CA ASP A 60 -20.72 8.73 12.43
C ASP A 60 -21.78 7.62 12.32
N ASN A 61 -21.39 6.38 12.02
CA ASN A 61 -22.31 5.27 11.74
C ASN A 61 -22.30 4.13 12.75
N TYR A 62 -21.34 4.10 13.69
CA TYR A 62 -21.10 3.00 14.63
C TYR A 62 -20.86 1.63 13.95
N ASP A 63 -20.47 1.64 12.68
CA ASP A 63 -20.07 0.47 11.91
C ASP A 63 -18.98 0.88 10.91
N PHE A 64 -18.27 -0.06 10.30
CA PHE A 64 -17.32 0.19 9.23
C PHE A 64 -18.00 0.35 7.86
N PRO A 65 -17.37 1.09 6.93
CA PRO A 65 -17.86 1.20 5.56
C PRO A 65 -18.16 -0.18 4.97
N LYS A 66 -19.27 -0.30 4.25
CA LYS A 66 -19.64 -1.54 3.55
C LYS A 66 -18.54 -1.93 2.56
N ALA A 67 -18.39 -3.22 2.28
CA ALA A 67 -17.31 -3.73 1.41
C ALA A 67 -17.76 -4.87 0.49
N GLY A 68 -17.08 -4.98 -0.66
CA GLY A 68 -17.28 -6.02 -1.67
C GLY A 68 -17.28 -7.48 -1.18
N MET A 69 -16.45 -7.78 -0.18
CA MET A 69 -16.18 -9.15 0.29
C MET A 69 -16.75 -9.42 1.69
N ASP A 70 -17.62 -8.57 2.22
CA ASP A 70 -18.28 -8.88 3.49
C ASP A 70 -19.43 -9.89 3.25
N VAL A 71 -19.38 -11.01 3.96
CA VAL A 71 -20.42 -12.06 3.92
C VAL A 71 -21.69 -11.59 4.64
N TYR A 72 -21.59 -10.55 5.48
CA TYR A 72 -22.66 -10.06 6.34
C TYR A 72 -23.35 -8.79 5.82
N ASP A 73 -22.87 -8.19 4.72
CA ASP A 73 -23.40 -6.92 4.18
C ASP A 73 -24.18 -7.16 2.88
N PRO A 74 -25.47 -6.79 2.78
CA PRO A 74 -26.22 -6.93 1.55
C PRO A 74 -25.84 -5.86 0.51
N GLY A 75 -25.47 -6.28 -0.71
CA GLY A 75 -25.34 -5.39 -1.88
C GLY A 75 -23.90 -4.96 -2.19
N THR A 76 -23.03 -5.92 -2.48
CA THR A 76 -21.58 -5.72 -2.53
C THR A 76 -20.99 -5.65 -3.95
N ASP A 77 -21.65 -4.95 -4.89
CA ASP A 77 -21.11 -4.67 -6.24
C ASP A 77 -19.95 -3.67 -6.21
N ASP A 78 -18.96 -3.90 -5.34
CA ASP A 78 -17.76 -3.09 -5.12
C ASP A 78 -16.54 -3.99 -4.94
N ASP A 79 -16.00 -4.49 -6.06
CA ASP A 79 -14.86 -5.43 -6.13
C ASP A 79 -13.63 -5.04 -5.29
N TYR A 80 -13.50 -3.76 -4.93
CA TYR A 80 -12.35 -3.23 -4.20
C TYR A 80 -12.71 -2.61 -2.84
N GLY A 81 -13.99 -2.49 -2.50
CA GLY A 81 -14.48 -2.07 -1.18
C GLY A 81 -14.35 -0.57 -0.86
N PHE A 82 -14.10 0.30 -1.85
CA PHE A 82 -13.89 1.73 -1.57
C PHE A 82 -15.07 2.62 -1.96
N ARG A 83 -16.12 2.09 -2.59
CA ARG A 83 -17.29 2.86 -3.05
C ARG A 83 -17.88 3.65 -1.88
N TRP A 84 -18.16 2.98 -0.78
CA TRP A 84 -18.84 3.57 0.39
C TRP A 84 -17.92 4.41 1.28
N GLY A 85 -16.65 4.59 0.91
CA GLY A 85 -15.84 5.68 1.44
C GLY A 85 -16.05 7.00 0.70
N VAL A 86 -16.55 6.95 -0.53
CA VAL A 86 -16.65 8.09 -1.47
C VAL A 86 -18.11 8.46 -1.76
N GLU A 87 -19.01 7.48 -1.77
CA GLU A 87 -20.42 7.61 -2.10
C GLU A 87 -21.28 7.31 -0.86
N ASP A 88 -22.42 7.99 -0.77
CA ASP A 88 -23.42 7.75 0.28
C ASP A 88 -24.00 6.35 0.16
N ASP A 89 -23.86 5.56 1.21
CA ASP A 89 -24.26 4.16 1.29
C ASP A 89 -25.69 3.95 1.82
N GLY A 90 -26.42 5.06 2.02
CA GLY A 90 -27.77 5.07 2.59
C GLY A 90 -27.80 4.83 4.09
N SER A 91 -26.66 4.86 4.78
CA SER A 91 -26.60 4.79 6.24
C SER A 91 -27.19 6.07 6.86
N PRO A 92 -27.95 5.97 7.97
CA PRO A 92 -28.54 7.14 8.62
C PRO A 92 -27.52 8.17 9.13
N GLY A 93 -26.28 7.73 9.38
CA GLY A 93 -25.18 8.56 9.89
C GLY A 93 -24.24 9.08 8.81
N TRP A 94 -24.56 8.96 7.51
CA TRP A 94 -23.66 9.43 6.47
C TRP A 94 -23.37 10.94 6.58
N ASN A 95 -22.10 11.29 6.79
CA ASN A 95 -21.56 12.65 6.84
C ASN A 95 -20.33 12.81 5.92
N GLY A 96 -20.20 11.90 4.95
CA GLY A 96 -19.08 11.82 4.02
C GLY A 96 -19.13 12.87 2.90
N PRO A 97 -18.21 12.79 1.93
CA PRO A 97 -17.33 11.65 1.65
C PRO A 97 -16.12 11.56 2.60
N TYR A 98 -15.85 10.36 3.09
CA TYR A 98 -14.71 10.06 3.98
C TYR A 98 -13.40 9.87 3.20
N LEU A 99 -13.49 9.54 1.92
CA LEU A 99 -12.39 9.47 0.95
C LEU A 99 -12.67 10.41 -0.20
N ARG A 100 -11.65 11.20 -0.58
CA ARG A 100 -11.75 12.08 -1.76
C ARG A 100 -11.88 11.30 -3.07
N LYS A 101 -11.30 10.11 -3.15
CA LYS A 101 -11.37 9.20 -4.31
C LYS A 101 -10.99 7.78 -3.89
N SER A 102 -11.42 6.80 -4.66
CA SER A 102 -11.02 5.40 -4.48
C SER A 102 -9.51 5.22 -4.76
N PRO A 103 -8.73 4.66 -3.82
CA PRO A 103 -7.29 4.46 -3.97
C PRO A 103 -6.95 3.10 -4.56
N LEU A 104 -7.69 2.62 -5.58
CA LEU A 104 -7.51 1.26 -6.15
C LEU A 104 -6.06 0.88 -6.47
N GLN A 105 -5.30 1.84 -7.00
CA GLN A 105 -3.92 1.63 -7.43
C GLN A 105 -2.98 2.47 -6.56
N GLY A 106 -2.07 1.77 -5.90
CA GLY A 106 -0.95 2.36 -5.21
C GLY A 106 0.30 2.49 -6.10
N PRO A 107 1.42 2.94 -5.52
CA PRO A 107 2.68 3.09 -6.24
C PRO A 107 3.21 1.75 -6.76
N TYR A 108 3.94 1.78 -7.88
CA TYR A 108 4.64 0.60 -8.42
C TYR A 108 3.72 -0.59 -8.77
N GLY A 109 2.44 -0.30 -9.06
CA GLY A 109 1.45 -1.29 -9.46
C GLY A 109 0.87 -2.13 -8.32
N VAL A 110 1.14 -1.77 -7.06
CA VAL A 110 0.42 -2.38 -5.93
C VAL A 110 -1.06 -2.03 -6.01
N VAL A 111 -1.91 -2.94 -5.57
CA VAL A 111 -3.37 -2.78 -5.60
C VAL A 111 -3.90 -2.85 -4.18
N TYR A 112 -4.81 -1.94 -3.85
CA TYR A 112 -5.51 -1.96 -2.57
C TYR A 112 -6.90 -2.56 -2.75
N ARG A 113 -7.31 -3.35 -1.76
CA ARG A 113 -8.68 -3.82 -1.62
C ARG A 113 -9.08 -3.71 -0.17
N TYR A 114 -10.12 -2.94 0.10
CA TYR A 114 -10.74 -2.88 1.41
C TYR A 114 -11.74 -4.02 1.60
N TRP A 115 -11.83 -4.52 2.82
CA TRP A 115 -12.84 -5.46 3.25
C TRP A 115 -13.11 -5.30 4.75
N LYS A 116 -14.31 -5.67 5.17
CA LYS A 116 -14.64 -5.87 6.58
C LYS A 116 -15.16 -7.30 6.77
N SER A 117 -14.90 -7.88 7.93
CA SER A 117 -15.38 -9.22 8.30
C SER A 117 -15.19 -9.42 9.81
N TYR A 118 -15.80 -10.47 10.35
CA TYR A 118 -15.34 -11.08 11.59
C TYR A 118 -14.13 -11.98 11.31
N VAL A 119 -13.11 -11.90 12.17
CA VAL A 119 -11.90 -12.75 12.08
C VAL A 119 -11.60 -13.41 13.41
N SER A 120 -11.14 -14.66 13.33
CA SER A 120 -10.54 -15.39 14.45
C SER A 120 -9.16 -15.88 14.03
N GLY A 121 -8.20 -15.86 14.94
CA GLY A 121 -6.86 -16.38 14.71
C GLY A 121 -5.75 -15.53 15.34
N THR A 122 -4.56 -15.65 14.78
CA THR A 122 -3.32 -15.14 15.36
C THR A 122 -2.70 -14.07 14.45
N PHE A 123 -2.56 -12.85 14.97
CA PHE A 123 -2.10 -11.68 14.23
C PHE A 123 -0.80 -11.10 14.80
N ARG A 124 -0.14 -10.17 14.07
CA ARG A 124 1.08 -9.49 14.55
C ARG A 124 0.86 -8.00 14.79
N ASP A 125 1.26 -7.53 15.96
CA ASP A 125 1.22 -6.11 16.32
C ASP A 125 2.38 -5.30 15.70
N GLY A 126 2.36 -3.98 15.92
CA GLY A 126 3.41 -3.07 15.46
C GLY A 126 4.80 -3.34 16.05
N ALA A 127 4.89 -4.01 17.21
CA ALA A 127 6.13 -4.45 17.83
C ALA A 127 6.58 -5.84 17.34
N GLY A 128 5.78 -6.52 16.51
CA GLY A 128 6.02 -7.89 16.04
C GLY A 128 5.59 -8.97 17.04
N GLY A 129 4.92 -8.58 18.13
CA GLY A 129 4.27 -9.48 19.07
C GLY A 129 3.04 -10.13 18.45
N THR A 130 2.62 -11.25 19.03
CA THR A 130 1.49 -12.03 18.55
C THR A 130 0.23 -11.72 19.37
N ILE A 131 -0.90 -11.49 18.70
CA ILE A 131 -2.20 -11.27 19.32
C ILE A 131 -3.16 -12.36 18.86
N GLU A 132 -3.81 -13.05 19.79
CA GLU A 132 -4.94 -13.93 19.49
C GLU A 132 -6.25 -13.15 19.55
N VAL A 133 -7.08 -13.32 18.53
CA VAL A 133 -8.42 -12.72 18.46
C VAL A 133 -9.43 -13.80 18.17
N ASP A 134 -10.61 -13.68 18.77
CA ASP A 134 -11.74 -14.56 18.49
C ASP A 134 -12.98 -13.72 18.19
N ASN A 135 -13.53 -13.94 16.99
CA ASN A 135 -14.75 -13.31 16.50
C ASN A 135 -14.73 -11.77 16.59
N VAL A 136 -13.61 -11.17 16.23
CA VAL A 136 -13.42 -9.71 16.25
C VAL A 136 -13.81 -9.12 14.91
N LYS A 137 -14.68 -8.11 14.91
CA LYS A 137 -15.05 -7.37 13.70
C LYS A 137 -13.91 -6.46 13.31
N VAL A 138 -13.44 -6.55 12.07
CA VAL A 138 -12.31 -5.77 11.56
C VAL A 138 -12.66 -5.01 10.31
N ALA A 139 -12.05 -3.84 10.16
CA ALA A 139 -11.88 -3.13 8.90
C ALA A 139 -10.44 -3.28 8.45
N ALA A 140 -10.23 -3.89 7.28
CA ALA A 140 -8.91 -4.25 6.80
C ALA A 140 -8.69 -3.85 5.34
N VAL A 141 -7.42 -3.68 4.98
CA VAL A 141 -7.00 -3.44 3.60
C VAL A 141 -5.95 -4.46 3.22
N THR A 142 -6.22 -5.18 2.14
CA THR A 142 -5.25 -6.05 1.49
C THR A 142 -4.49 -5.25 0.43
N ILE A 143 -3.18 -5.13 0.61
CA ILE A 143 -2.24 -4.61 -0.36
C ILE A 143 -1.63 -5.80 -1.10
N SER A 144 -1.76 -5.83 -2.42
CA SER A 144 -1.36 -6.97 -3.24
C SER A 144 -0.53 -6.54 -4.45
N ASN A 145 -0.12 -7.52 -5.26
CA ASN A 145 0.65 -7.32 -6.49
C ASN A 145 2.07 -6.74 -6.26
N PHE A 146 2.67 -7.00 -5.08
CA PHE A 146 4.08 -6.69 -4.85
C PHE A 146 4.95 -7.48 -5.84
N LYS A 147 5.91 -6.80 -6.47
CA LYS A 147 6.79 -7.39 -7.48
C LYS A 147 7.85 -8.35 -6.92
N SER A 148 8.09 -8.29 -5.61
CA SER A 148 9.03 -9.17 -4.93
C SER A 148 8.68 -9.29 -3.44
N GLN A 149 9.18 -10.36 -2.81
CA GLN A 149 9.06 -10.55 -1.38
C GLN A 149 9.75 -9.43 -0.60
N GLN A 150 10.94 -9.01 -1.05
CA GLN A 150 11.74 -7.98 -0.38
C GLN A 150 10.99 -6.65 -0.32
N LEU A 151 10.25 -6.29 -1.38
CA LEU A 151 9.44 -5.07 -1.38
C LEU A 151 8.26 -5.20 -0.41
N ARG A 152 7.55 -6.33 -0.41
CA ARG A 152 6.48 -6.60 0.56
C ARG A 152 6.99 -6.44 2.00
N ASP A 153 8.11 -7.08 2.31
CA ASP A 153 8.67 -7.08 3.67
C ASP A 153 9.12 -5.68 4.11
N LEU A 154 9.70 -4.90 3.19
CA LEU A 154 10.04 -3.50 3.45
C LEU A 154 8.80 -2.64 3.73
N VAL A 155 7.72 -2.84 2.97
CA VAL A 155 6.45 -2.12 3.20
C VAL A 155 5.84 -2.53 4.54
N ASP A 156 5.77 -3.82 4.84
CA ASP A 156 5.27 -4.33 6.12
C ASP A 156 6.05 -3.76 7.31
N GLU A 157 7.39 -3.78 7.24
CA GLU A 157 8.25 -3.19 8.27
C GLU A 157 7.95 -1.70 8.47
N HIS A 158 7.75 -0.95 7.39
CA HIS A 158 7.45 0.47 7.47
C HIS A 158 6.06 0.74 8.08
N LEU A 159 5.05 -0.05 7.72
CA LEU A 159 3.70 0.03 8.28
C LEU A 159 3.70 -0.26 9.79
N ARG A 160 4.41 -1.30 10.22
CA ARG A 160 4.54 -1.67 11.63
C ARG A 160 5.25 -0.59 12.45
N LYS A 161 6.35 -0.04 11.94
CA LYS A 161 7.09 1.06 12.60
C LYS A 161 6.24 2.30 12.85
N LEU A 162 5.24 2.55 12.00
CA LEU A 162 4.34 3.69 12.14
C LEU A 162 3.12 3.38 13.02
N GLY A 163 2.98 2.16 13.55
CA GLY A 163 1.84 1.78 14.38
C GLY A 163 0.49 1.90 13.66
N LEU A 164 0.49 1.75 12.33
CA LEU A 164 -0.71 2.00 11.51
C LEU A 164 -1.76 0.89 11.63
N GLY A 165 -1.45 -0.22 12.29
CA GLY A 165 -2.38 -1.30 12.54
C GLY A 165 -1.64 -2.61 12.78
N ILE A 166 -2.42 -3.69 12.87
CA ILE A 166 -1.94 -5.06 12.97
C ILE A 166 -1.82 -5.59 11.54
N SER A 167 -0.64 -6.13 11.16
CA SER A 167 -0.39 -6.60 9.79
C SER A 167 -0.16 -8.10 9.73
N TYR A 168 -0.65 -8.70 8.65
CA TYR A 168 -0.40 -10.08 8.26
C TYR A 168 0.22 -10.10 6.86
N VAL A 169 1.28 -10.89 6.67
CA VAL A 169 1.95 -11.05 5.36
C VAL A 169 1.70 -12.44 4.81
N GLY A 170 1.49 -12.54 3.50
CA GLY A 170 1.21 -13.82 2.86
C GLY A 170 1.69 -13.92 1.42
N TYR A 171 1.45 -15.09 0.84
CA TYR A 171 1.64 -15.39 -0.57
C TYR A 171 0.39 -16.07 -1.11
N GLY A 172 -0.25 -15.49 -2.11
CA GLY A 172 -1.42 -16.08 -2.74
C GLY A 172 -1.00 -17.13 -3.76
N GLY A 173 -0.97 -18.41 -3.39
CA GLY A 173 -0.51 -19.49 -4.28
C GLY A 173 -1.25 -19.59 -5.62
N MET A 174 -2.52 -19.16 -5.68
CA MET A 174 -3.31 -19.11 -6.92
C MET A 174 -3.11 -17.84 -7.75
N THR A 175 -2.69 -16.73 -7.13
CA THR A 175 -2.48 -15.44 -7.82
C THR A 175 -1.00 -15.17 -8.11
N ASP A 176 -0.10 -15.97 -7.54
CA ASP A 176 1.36 -15.81 -7.59
C ASP A 176 1.81 -14.43 -7.10
N LYS A 177 1.07 -13.85 -6.15
CA LYS A 177 1.32 -12.50 -5.60
C LYS A 177 1.61 -12.54 -4.12
N TYR A 178 2.65 -11.83 -3.73
CA TYR A 178 2.88 -11.39 -2.37
C TYR A 178 1.80 -10.35 -1.97
N TYR A 179 1.31 -10.45 -0.74
CA TYR A 179 0.34 -9.49 -0.19
C TYR A 179 0.58 -9.19 1.29
N ILE A 180 0.04 -8.07 1.74
CA ILE A 180 -0.06 -7.65 3.13
C ILE A 180 -1.52 -7.35 3.41
N THR A 181 -2.06 -7.89 4.49
CA THR A 181 -3.35 -7.47 5.05
C THR A 181 -3.07 -6.60 6.26
N LEU A 182 -3.55 -5.37 6.24
CA LEU A 182 -3.46 -4.43 7.36
C LEU A 182 -4.84 -4.23 7.97
N VAL A 183 -5.01 -4.57 9.24
CA VAL A 183 -6.20 -4.23 10.03
C VAL A 183 -6.08 -2.77 10.45
N LEU A 184 -6.94 -1.92 9.88
CA LEU A 184 -6.95 -0.48 10.14
C LEU A 184 -7.65 -0.16 11.46
N TRP A 185 -8.71 -0.90 11.77
CA TRP A 185 -9.50 -0.79 12.98
C TRP A 185 -10.17 -2.13 13.29
N TYR A 186 -10.42 -2.38 14.57
CA TYR A 186 -11.17 -3.53 15.06
C TYR A 186 -12.09 -3.10 16.21
N GLU A 187 -13.22 -3.79 16.36
CA GLU A 187 -14.17 -3.59 17.45
C GLU A 187 -13.91 -4.64 18.53
N GLU A 188 -13.71 -4.22 19.78
CA GLU A 188 -13.55 -5.10 20.95
C GLU A 188 -14.89 -5.60 21.50
#